data_AF-A0A392PLB9-F1
#
_entry.id   AF-A0A392PLB9-F1
#
_cell.length_a   1.000
_cell.length_b   1.000
_cell.length_c   1.000
_cell.angle_alpha   90.00
_cell.angle_beta   90.00
_cell.angle_gamma   90.00
#
_symmetry.space_group_name_H-M   'P 1'
#
loop_
_entity.id
_entity.type
_entity.pdbx_description
1 polymer ?
#
loop_
_entity_poly.entity_id
_entity_poly.type
_entity_poly.pdbx_seq_one_letter_code
_entity_poly.pdbx_strand_id
1 'polypeptide(L)'
;VLKMEKEVLNLLHFQLAVPTIKTFLRRFIVVAQSSFKVVYDELEFIANYLGELALIEYSFLQFRPSKIAASAVFLGRWTLDQSEHPWV
;
A
#
# COMPACT_ATOMS: atom_id res chain seq x y z
N VAL A 1 -0.03 -9.52 29.18
CA VAL A 1 0.51 -8.75 28.03
C VAL A 1 2.00 -9.03 27.85
N LEU A 2 2.88 -8.66 28.80
CA LEU A 2 4.34 -8.85 28.72
C LEU A 2 4.81 -10.28 28.33
N LYS A 3 4.14 -11.33 28.83
CA LYS A 3 4.46 -12.71 28.47
C LYS A 3 4.28 -12.97 26.96
N MET A 4 3.14 -12.55 26.40
CA MET A 4 2.85 -12.72 24.97
C MET A 4 3.74 -11.84 24.09
N GLU A 5 4.05 -10.61 24.52
CA GLU A 5 4.99 -9.76 23.80
C GLU A 5 6.35 -10.44 23.64
N LYS A 6 6.90 -11.00 24.72
CA LYS A 6 8.16 -11.75 24.68
C LYS A 6 8.09 -12.97 23.78
N GLU A 7 6.98 -13.73 23.82
CA GLU A 7 6.77 -14.89 22.95
C GLU A 7 6.74 -14.50 21.47
N VAL A 8 6.00 -13.44 21.10
CA VAL A 8 5.92 -12.94 19.72
C VAL A 8 7.27 -12.42 19.23
N LEU A 9 7.99 -11.64 20.04
CA LEU A 9 9.33 -11.12 19.69
C LEU A 9 10.32 -12.24 19.42
N ASN A 10 10.31 -13.29 20.26
CA ASN A 10 11.16 -14.46 20.08
C ASN A 10 10.80 -15.24 18.81
N LEU A 11 9.50 -15.43 18.53
CA LEU A 11 9.01 -16.10 17.32
C LEU A 11 9.43 -15.37 16.03
N LEU A 12 9.42 -14.03 16.06
CA LEU A 12 9.87 -13.20 14.94
C LEU A 12 11.40 -13.05 14.87
N HIS A 13 12.16 -13.66 15.78
CA HIS A 13 13.61 -13.47 15.89
C HIS A 13 14.01 -11.98 15.95
N PHE A 14 13.18 -11.14 16.58
CA PHE A 14 13.35 -9.69 16.63
C PHE A 14 13.43 -8.99 15.25
N GLN A 15 12.96 -9.64 14.17
CA GLN A 15 12.89 -9.06 12.82
C GLN A 15 11.63 -8.20 12.65
N LEU A 16 11.60 -7.04 13.30
CA LEU A 16 10.43 -6.14 13.32
C LEU A 16 10.40 -5.14 12.15
N ALA A 17 11.54 -4.89 11.52
CA ALA A 17 11.70 -3.87 10.49
C ALA A 17 11.45 -4.41 9.07
N VAL A 18 10.26 -4.99 8.85
CA VAL A 18 9.85 -5.51 7.53
C VAL A 18 9.08 -4.42 6.77
N PRO A 19 9.37 -4.19 5.48
CA PRO A 19 8.65 -3.18 4.70
C PRO A 19 7.16 -3.55 4.57
N THR A 20 6.28 -2.58 4.80
CA THR A 20 4.84 -2.73 4.68
C THR A 20 4.32 -2.06 3.40
N ILE A 21 3.04 -2.24 3.09
CA ILE A 21 2.39 -1.61 1.93
C ILE A 21 2.57 -0.08 2.02
N LYS A 22 2.43 0.48 3.23
CA LYS A 22 2.58 1.92 3.50
C LYS A 22 3.99 2.45 3.19
N THR A 23 5.03 1.64 3.37
CA THR A 23 6.41 2.00 2.99
C THR A 23 6.55 2.29 1.49
N PHE A 24 5.89 1.48 0.67
CA PHE A 24 5.93 1.62 -0.79
C PHE A 24 4.95 2.66 -1.30
N LEU A 25 3.74 2.75 -0.72
CA LEU A 25 2.71 3.72 -1.09
C LEU A 25 3.25 5.15 -1.11
N ARG A 26 3.95 5.57 -0.05
CA ARG A 26 4.52 6.92 0.04
C ARG A 26 5.42 7.26 -1.16
N ARG A 27 6.22 6.29 -1.63
CA ARG A 27 7.12 6.50 -2.78
C ARG A 27 6.37 6.49 -4.10
N PHE A 28 5.41 5.56 -4.26
CA PHE A 28 4.67 5.42 -5.51
C PHE A 28 3.67 6.55 -5.76
N ILE A 29 3.06 7.11 -4.71
CA ILE A 29 2.19 8.28 -4.81
C ILE A 29 2.96 9.50 -5.36
N VAL A 30 4.15 9.77 -4.81
CA VAL A 30 5.03 10.86 -5.28
C VAL A 30 5.38 10.70 -6.76
N VAL A 31 5.71 9.49 -7.19
CA VAL A 31 6.02 9.19 -8.61
C VAL A 31 4.76 9.29 -9.48
N ALA A 32 3.61 8.84 -8.99
CA ALA A 32 2.37 8.91 -9.76
C ALA A 32 1.97 10.37 -10.05
N GLN A 33 2.19 11.27 -9.11
CA GLN A 33 1.83 12.69 -9.23
C GLN A 33 2.69 13.46 -10.23
N SER A 34 3.97 13.10 -10.40
CA SER A 34 4.78 13.74 -11.45
C SER A 34 4.24 13.46 -12.86
N SER A 35 3.44 12.41 -13.02
CA SER A 35 2.83 12.02 -14.29
C SER A 35 1.34 12.37 -14.43
N PHE A 36 0.66 12.83 -13.37
CA PHE A 36 -0.79 12.86 -13.31
C PHE A 36 -1.32 14.15 -12.66
N LYS A 37 -2.34 14.76 -13.28
CA LYS A 37 -2.85 16.09 -12.89
C LYS A 37 -3.81 16.10 -11.69
N VAL A 38 -4.08 14.95 -11.07
CA VAL A 38 -5.02 14.86 -9.94
C VAL A 38 -4.44 15.44 -8.65
N VAL A 39 -5.31 15.96 -7.79
CA VAL A 39 -4.97 16.53 -6.49
C VAL A 39 -4.26 15.48 -5.63
N TYR A 40 -3.05 15.83 -5.14
CA TYR A 40 -2.15 14.97 -4.36
C TYR A 40 -2.89 14.21 -3.25
N ASP A 41 -3.72 14.92 -2.49
CA ASP A 41 -4.37 14.43 -1.28
C ASP A 41 -5.39 13.31 -1.59
N GLU A 42 -6.16 13.44 -2.66
CA GLU A 42 -7.20 12.48 -3.02
C GLU A 42 -6.59 11.12 -3.38
N LEU A 43 -5.52 11.13 -4.18
CA LEU A 43 -4.78 9.92 -4.56
C LEU A 43 -4.13 9.28 -3.34
N GLU A 44 -3.58 10.07 -2.43
CA GLU A 44 -2.99 9.55 -1.20
C GLU A 44 -4.06 8.86 -0.33
N PHE A 45 -5.21 9.49 -0.11
CA PHE A 45 -6.27 8.91 0.71
C PHE A 45 -6.82 7.61 0.14
N ILE A 46 -7.17 7.58 -1.15
CA ILE A 46 -7.74 6.38 -1.76
C ILE A 46 -6.71 5.24 -1.83
N ALA A 47 -5.45 5.53 -2.14
CA ALA A 47 -4.42 4.50 -2.23
C ALA A 47 -4.06 3.93 -0.84
N ASN A 48 -4.03 4.76 0.21
CA ASN A 48 -3.91 4.26 1.58
C ASN A 48 -5.12 3.41 1.97
N TYR A 49 -6.35 3.87 1.68
CA TYR A 49 -7.57 3.11 1.98
C TYR A 49 -7.57 1.72 1.32
N LEU A 50 -7.26 1.65 0.02
CA LEU A 50 -7.16 0.38 -0.70
C LEU A 50 -6.04 -0.52 -0.16
N GLY A 51 -4.91 0.07 0.24
CA GLY A 51 -3.79 -0.66 0.86
C GLY A 51 -4.16 -1.27 2.21
N GLU A 52 -4.90 -0.54 3.05
CA GLU A 52 -5.41 -1.04 4.34
C GLU A 52 -6.49 -2.11 4.14
N LEU A 53 -7.40 -1.93 3.17
CA LEU A 53 -8.43 -2.92 2.83
C LEU A 53 -7.79 -4.26 2.42
N ALA A 54 -6.68 -4.22 1.69
CA ALA A 54 -5.94 -5.41 1.30
C ALA A 54 -5.30 -6.17 2.49
N LEU A 55 -5.07 -5.52 3.64
CA LEU A 55 -4.57 -6.22 4.85
C LEU A 55 -5.65 -7.04 5.54
N ILE A 56 -6.91 -6.63 5.40
CA ILE A 56 -8.06 -7.35 5.96
C ILE A 56 -8.33 -8.63 5.16
N GLU A 57 -8.06 -8.60 3.85
CA GLU A 57 -8.32 -9.70 2.94
C GLU A 57 -7.17 -10.73 2.92
N TYR A 58 -7.40 -11.90 3.50
CA TYR A 58 -6.39 -12.96 3.59
C TYR A 58 -5.84 -13.40 2.22
N SER A 59 -6.65 -13.30 1.16
CA SER A 59 -6.27 -13.63 -0.21
C SER A 59 -5.10 -12.79 -0.75
N PHE A 60 -4.83 -11.63 -0.14
CA PHE A 60 -3.73 -10.75 -0.53
C PHE A 60 -2.39 -11.09 0.13
N LEU A 61 -2.36 -11.98 1.14
CA LEU A 61 -1.14 -12.37 1.85
C LEU A 61 -0.08 -12.99 0.93
N GLN A 62 -0.51 -13.60 -0.19
CA GLN A 62 0.38 -14.17 -1.20
C GLN A 62 1.17 -13.11 -2.00
N PHE A 63 0.76 -11.83 -1.95
CA PHE A 63 1.40 -10.77 -2.72
C PHE A 63 2.39 -9.97 -1.87
N ARG A 64 3.47 -9.52 -2.52
CA ARG A 64 4.44 -8.64 -1.87
C ARG A 64 3.80 -7.28 -1.56
N PRO A 65 4.16 -6.63 -0.44
CA PRO A 65 3.65 -5.31 -0.09
C PRO A 65 3.85 -4.25 -1.19
N SER A 66 4.95 -4.32 -1.93
CA SER A 66 5.21 -3.44 -3.07
C SER A 66 4.22 -3.63 -4.22
N LYS A 67 3.83 -4.88 -4.51
CA LYS A 67 2.85 -5.17 -5.57
C LYS A 67 1.48 -4.60 -5.19
N ILE A 68 1.06 -4.79 -3.94
CA ILE A 68 -0.22 -4.26 -3.44
C ILE A 68 -0.20 -2.73 -3.48
N ALA A 69 0.88 -2.08 -3.05
CA ALA A 69 1.01 -0.63 -3.10
C ALA A 69 0.93 -0.08 -4.53
N ALA A 70 1.61 -0.71 -5.49
CA ALA A 70 1.54 -0.30 -6.90
C ALA A 70 0.12 -0.46 -7.46
N SER A 71 -0.54 -1.58 -7.19
CA SER A 71 -1.93 -1.82 -7.58
C SER A 71 -2.89 -0.81 -6.96
N ALA A 72 -2.70 -0.45 -5.69
CA ALA A 72 -3.54 0.54 -5.00
C ALA A 72 -3.38 1.94 -5.61
N VAL A 73 -2.16 2.37 -5.96
CA VAL A 73 -1.92 3.64 -6.66
C VAL A 73 -2.54 3.61 -8.06
N PHE A 74 -2.36 2.52 -8.80
CA PHE A 74 -2.96 2.34 -10.11
C PHE A 74 -4.49 2.43 -10.08
N LEU A 75 -5.13 1.67 -9.19
CA LEU A 75 -6.59 1.70 -9.01
C LEU A 75 -7.06 3.06 -8.50
N GLY A 76 -6.31 3.69 -7.60
CA GLY A 76 -6.59 5.03 -7.10
C GLY A 76 -6.62 6.06 -8.21
N ARG A 77 -5.61 6.05 -9.10
CA ARG A 77 -5.58 6.92 -10.28
C ARG A 77 -6.79 6.69 -11.18
N TRP A 78 -7.06 5.43 -11.53
CA TRP A 78 -8.19 5.08 -12.39
C TRP A 78 -9.54 5.43 -11.79
N THR A 79 -9.68 5.34 -10.46
CA THR A 79 -10.92 5.71 -9.77
C THR A 79 -11.15 7.22 -9.78
N LEU A 80 -10.09 8.02 -9.68
CA LEU A 80 -10.16 9.48 -9.63
C LEU A 80 -10.26 10.12 -11.02
N ASP A 81 -9.59 9.55 -12.01
CA ASP A 81 -9.65 10.01 -13.40
C ASP A 81 -9.57 8.82 -14.37
N GLN A 82 -10.66 8.63 -15.12
CA GLN A 82 -10.81 7.58 -16.14
C GLN A 82 -10.47 8.07 -17.55
N SER A 83 -10.04 9.33 -17.70
CA SER A 83 -9.77 9.92 -19.01
C SER A 83 -8.52 9.36 -19.69
N GLU A 84 -7.54 8.91 -18.90
CA GLU A 84 -6.33 8.24 -19.39
C GLU A 84 -6.47 6.73 -19.27
N HIS A 85 -6.32 6.02 -20.39
CA HIS A 85 -6.42 4.57 -20.39
C HIS A 85 -5.24 3.96 -19.62
N PRO A 86 -5.47 3.07 -18.63
CA PRO A 86 -4.46 2.68 -17.65
C PRO A 86 -3.28 1.88 -18.23
N TRP A 87 -3.41 1.44 -19.48
CA TRP A 87 -2.51 0.53 -20.17
C TRP A 87 -1.90 1.10 -21.45
N VAL A 88 -2.16 2.38 -21.76
CA VAL A 88 -1.76 3.04 -23.01
C VAL A 88 -0.90 4.26 -22.70
#